data_AF-A0A0F3ME09-F1
#
_entry.id   AF-A0A0F3ME09-F1
#
_cell.length_a   1.000
_cell.length_b   1.000
_cell.length_c   1.000
_cell.angle_alpha   90.00
_cell.angle_beta   90.00
_cell.angle_gamma   90.00
#
_symmetry.space_group_name_H-M   'P 1'
#
loop_
_entity.id
_entity.type
_entity.pdbx_description
1 polymer ?
#
loop_
_entity_poly.entity_id
_entity_poly.type
_entity_poly.pdbx_seq_one_letter_code
_entity_poly.pdbx_strand_id
1 'polypeptide(L)' 'MTTSPNEVERQIANMNVVFSNTESLNKFFQNHLQFVKGSNVSSVFFPKNVEVINEWSIN' A
#
# COMPACT_ATOMS: atom_id res chain seq x y z
N MET A 1 -13.87 2.70 1.96
CA MET A 1 -13.41 3.18 3.29
C MET A 1 -12.21 4.08 3.05
N THR A 2 -12.08 5.22 3.74
CA THR A 2 -10.94 6.13 3.59
C THR A 2 -9.85 5.84 4.64
N THR A 3 -8.61 6.17 4.30
CA THR A 3 -7.38 5.83 5.05
C THR A 3 -6.52 7.10 5.18
N SER A 4 -6.01 7.41 6.37
CA SER A 4 -5.18 8.61 6.58
C SER A 4 -3.77 8.42 6.00
N PRO A 5 -3.04 9.50 5.66
CA PRO A 5 -1.66 9.40 5.18
C PRO A 5 -0.72 8.55 6.05
N ASN A 6 -0.81 8.69 7.37
CA ASN A 6 0.02 7.91 8.31
C ASN A 6 -0.36 6.42 8.32
N GLU A 7 -1.64 6.13 8.14
CA GLU A 7 -2.16 4.77 8.07
C GLU A 7 -1.73 4.09 6.75
N VAL A 8 -1.70 4.83 5.63
CA VAL A 8 -1.15 4.35 4.35
C VAL A 8 0.32 3.96 4.48
N GLU A 9 1.13 4.78 5.15
CA GLU A 9 2.55 4.48 5.40
C GLU A 9 2.74 3.16 6.17
N ARG A 10 1.96 2.97 7.24
CA ARG A 10 2.02 1.74 8.03
C ARG A 10 1.61 0.51 7.22
N GLN A 11 0.57 0.63 6.41
CA GLN A 11 0.08 -0.47 5.58
C GLN A 11 1.08 -0.83 4.47
N ILE A 12 1.70 0.15 3.83
CA ILE A 12 2.78 -0.08 2.85
C ILE A 12 3.97 -0.80 3.50
N ALA A 13 4.39 -0.39 4.71
CA ALA A 13 5.47 -1.05 5.42
C ALA A 13 5.13 -2.53 5.70
N ASN A 14 3.90 -2.82 6.13
CA ASN A 14 3.44 -4.20 6.33
C ASN A 14 3.41 -4.99 5.01
N MET A 15 2.96 -4.39 3.91
CA MET A 15 2.97 -5.03 2.59
C MET A 15 4.40 -5.35 2.14
N ASN A 16 5.35 -4.44 2.30
CA ASN A 16 6.75 -4.68 1.93
C ASN A 16 7.40 -5.85 2.70
N VAL A 17 6.92 -6.18 3.90
CA VAL A 17 7.39 -7.35 4.66
C VAL A 17 6.84 -8.66 4.06
N VAL A 18 5.61 -8.63 3.52
CA VAL A 18 4.90 -9.82 3.04
C VAL A 18 5.17 -10.09 1.55
N PHE A 19 5.33 -9.05 0.73
CA PHE A 19 5.58 -9.18 -0.71
C PHE A 19 7.08 -9.25 -1.02
N SER A 20 7.45 -10.12 -1.96
CA SER A 20 8.78 -10.12 -2.57
C SER A 20 9.11 -8.71 -3.05
N ASN A 21 10.17 -8.14 -2.50
CA ASN A 21 10.52 -6.72 -2.59
C ASN A 21 11.05 -6.37 -4.01
N THR A 22 10.19 -6.48 -5.01
CA THR A 22 10.54 -6.14 -6.39
C THR A 22 10.76 -4.62 -6.50
N GLU A 23 11.72 -4.23 -7.34
CA GLU A 23 12.03 -2.81 -7.55
C GLU A 23 10.82 -2.01 -8.02
N SER A 24 9.99 -2.59 -8.90
CA SER A 24 8.76 -1.98 -9.39
C SER A 24 7.73 -1.74 -8.29
N LEU A 25 7.55 -2.71 -7.39
CA LEU A 25 6.59 -2.59 -6.27
C LEU A 25 7.06 -1.54 -5.26
N ASN A 26 8.36 -1.54 -4.93
CA ASN A 26 8.93 -0.54 -4.04
C ASN A 26 8.79 0.87 -4.65
N LYS A 27 9.09 1.03 -5.94
CA LYS A 27 8.93 2.31 -6.65
C LYS A 27 7.47 2.79 -6.68
N PHE A 28 6.51 1.88 -6.89
CA PHE A 28 5.08 2.19 -6.80
C PHE A 28 4.71 2.74 -5.41
N PHE A 29 5.11 2.05 -4.34
CA PHE A 29 4.80 2.46 -2.98
C PHE A 29 5.44 3.80 -2.59
N GLN A 30 6.68 4.03 -3.00
CA GLN A 30 7.37 5.31 -2.77
C GLN A 30 6.64 6.47 -3.47
N ASN A 31 6.30 6.29 -4.75
CA ASN A 31 5.57 7.31 -5.51
C ASN A 31 4.18 7.58 -4.91
N HIS A 32 3.46 6.53 -4.50
CA HIS A 32 2.16 6.67 -3.86
C HIS A 32 2.26 7.43 -2.53
N LEU A 33 3.23 7.09 -1.68
CA LEU A 33 3.42 7.75 -0.40
C LEU A 33 3.76 9.24 -0.57
N GLN A 34 4.61 9.57 -1.55
CA GLN A 34 4.91 10.97 -1.91
C GLN A 34 3.66 11.72 -2.38
N PHE A 35 2.83 11.10 -3.23
CA PHE A 35 1.58 11.69 -3.67
C PHE A 35 0.63 11.97 -2.50
N VAL A 36 0.41 10.99 -1.62
CA VAL A 36 -0.51 11.11 -0.48
C VAL A 36 -0.05 12.19 0.50
N LYS A 37 1.24 12.21 0.86
CA LYS A 37 1.81 13.20 1.79
C LYS A 37 1.90 14.59 1.16
N GLY A 38 2.24 14.68 -0.13
CA GLY A 38 2.39 15.95 -0.85
C GLY A 38 1.07 16.63 -1.22
N SER A 39 -0.03 15.89 -1.27
CA SER A 39 -1.35 16.41 -1.67
C SER A 39 -2.12 17.11 -0.55
N ASN A 40 -1.58 17.17 0.68
CA ASN A 40 -2.21 17.80 1.85
C ASN A 40 -3.66 17.32 2.12
N VAL A 41 -3.95 16.07 1.76
CA VAL A 41 -5.27 15.44 1.92
C VAL A 41 -5.38 14.80 3.30
N SER A 42 -6.57 14.89 3.91
CA SER A 42 -6.84 14.26 5.20
C SER A 42 -7.03 12.74 5.09
N SER A 43 -7.40 12.23 3.91
CA SER A 43 -7.55 10.80 3.66
C SER A 43 -7.55 10.44 2.17
N VAL A 44 -7.25 9.18 1.87
CA VAL A 44 -7.27 8.60 0.52
C VAL A 44 -8.01 7.26 0.52
N PHE A 45 -8.48 6.83 -0.65
CA PHE A 45 -8.95 5.47 -0.84
C PHE A 45 -7.74 4.55 -0.95
N PHE A 46 -7.55 3.70 0.06
CA PHE A 46 -6.47 2.73 0.10
C PHE A 46 -6.96 1.44 0.75
N PRO A 47 -6.63 0.25 0.19
CA PRO A 47 -7.08 -1.02 0.72
C PRO A 47 -6.55 -1.22 2.15
N LYS A 48 -7.46 -1.41 3.11
CA LYS A 48 -7.08 -1.60 4.54
C LYS A 48 -6.52 -2.99 4.82
N ASN A 49 -7.05 -3.98 4.13
CA ASN A 49 -6.62 -5.37 4.21
C ASN A 49 -6.18 -5.78 2.81
N VAL A 50 -4.92 -6.14 2.67
CA VAL A 50 -4.38 -6.78 1.48
C VAL A 50 -4.04 -8.20 1.88
N GLU A 51 -4.80 -9.15 1.33
CA GLU A 51 -4.57 -10.57 1.55
C GLU A 51 -3.82 -11.12 0.33
N VAL A 52 -2.73 -11.85 0.58
CA VAL A 52 -2.03 -12.54 -0.50
C VAL A 52 -2.81 -13.79 -0.83
N ILE A 53 -3.59 -13.72 -1.90
CA ILE A 53 -4.20 -14.88 -2.53
C ILE A 53 -3.15 -15.53 -3.43
N ASN A 54 -2.70 -16.73 -3.08
CA ASN A 54 -1.97 -17.56 -4.02
C ASN A 54 -2.88 -17.85 -5.22
N GLU A 55 -2.35 -17.89 -6.44
CA GLU A 55 -3.15 -18.23 -7.63
C GLU A 55 -3.85 -19.59 -7.48
N TRP A 56 -3.27 -20.52 -6.69
CA TRP A 56 -3.86 -21.80 -6.29
C TRP A 56 -5.05 -21.72 -5.34
N SER A 57 -5.33 -20.55 -4.75
CA SER A 57 -6.49 -20.29 -3.90
C SER A 57 -7.68 -19.74 -4.71
N ILE A 58 -7.47 -19.49 -6.00
CA ILE A 58 -8.48 -18.99 -6.93
C ILE A 58 -8.79 -20.13 -7.94
N ASN A 59 -9.49 -21.15 -7.43
CA ASN A 59 -9.90 -22.43 -8.06
C ASN A 59 -9.01 -23.65 -7.77
#